data_AF-A0A954WTK3-F1
#
_entry.id   AF-A0A954WTK3-F1
#
_cell.length_a   1.000
_cell.length_b   1.000
_cell.length_c   1.000
_cell.angle_alpha   90.00
_cell.angle_beta   90.00
_cell.angle_gamma   90.00
#
_symmetry.space_group_name_H-M   'P 1'
#
loop_
_entity.id
_entity.type
_entity.pdbx_description
1 polymer ?
#
loop_
_entity_poly.entity_id
_entity_poly.type
_entity_poly.pdbx_seq_one_letter_code
_entity_poly.pdbx_strand_id
1 'polypeptide(L)'
;MSNHTTTFRSCLLLWVLTYCGLAIGVEIQTVPIGLTDNLDDVNRVANDGTCCYGAVPYKYRIGQYEVTNEQYTEYLNAIAASDPYDVYNPEMGTHIRGGISRSGESGSYTYSVRPNMANKPVNFILVWDAMRFVNWLHNGQPTGAQDASTTEDGVYTLNGVNSFSWTEPFDAPKNNTVGRNEGARWFLPSEDEWYKSAYYDPRTEAQGGPPGDTHYWYYGTQSNQAPQLARTDAEGNVINPGPNVANYRHSALWNSAVGNVANVGGANSATYFGAFDQAGNVWEWTDTIIEKSFSDGLRPYRGVRGGCWDDWFWMFNAFRRPYGGDNSGDCHGLRVARAFSADDLNGDGTLDVEDIDLLSAQVRQRTLNTAYDLDDDQIVDRDDRRFWVEHVAKTYFGDANLDGQFNSSDIVHVSTINEYEDGIEANSTWATGDWDGDGEFSSGDFVYAFMHDGYELGPRQSRIAAVPEPSCGIIVLLIFAVALRSSFVRK
;
A
#
# COMPACT_ATOMS: atom_id res chain seq x y z
N MET A 1 5.00 -65.22 -52.92
CA MET A 1 4.53 -63.88 -53.33
C MET A 1 3.70 -63.32 -52.19
N SER A 2 4.18 -62.21 -51.62
CA SER A 2 3.62 -61.33 -50.57
C SER A 2 3.13 -61.95 -49.25
N ASN A 3 3.98 -61.93 -48.22
CA ASN A 3 3.58 -61.89 -46.82
C ASN A 3 3.45 -60.41 -46.41
N HIS A 4 2.23 -59.94 -46.17
CA HIS A 4 1.97 -58.62 -45.61
C HIS A 4 2.06 -58.67 -44.08
N THR A 5 3.16 -58.16 -43.54
CA THR A 5 3.31 -57.82 -42.12
C THR A 5 2.86 -56.39 -41.89
N THR A 6 1.72 -56.23 -41.23
CA THR A 6 1.15 -54.94 -40.84
C THR A 6 1.86 -54.44 -39.58
N THR A 7 2.65 -53.37 -39.70
CA THR A 7 3.33 -52.69 -38.61
C THR A 7 2.35 -51.80 -37.85
N PHE A 8 2.00 -52.17 -36.61
CA PHE A 8 1.33 -51.29 -35.66
C PHE A 8 2.35 -50.25 -35.15
N ARG A 9 2.18 -48.97 -35.52
CA ARG A 9 2.90 -47.85 -34.92
C ARG A 9 2.10 -47.36 -33.71
N SER A 10 2.62 -47.62 -32.51
CA SER A 10 2.10 -47.04 -31.27
C SER A 10 2.50 -45.57 -31.19
N CYS A 11 1.54 -44.66 -31.34
CA CYS A 11 1.71 -43.25 -31.01
C CYS A 11 1.52 -43.08 -29.50
N LEU A 12 2.61 -42.88 -28.74
CA LEU A 12 2.55 -42.30 -27.41
C LEU A 12 2.18 -40.82 -27.55
N LEU A 13 0.94 -40.45 -27.21
CA LEU A 13 0.60 -39.07 -26.91
C LEU A 13 1.11 -38.74 -25.49
N LEU A 14 2.20 -38.00 -25.39
CA LEU A 14 2.58 -37.29 -24.17
C LEU A 14 1.60 -36.12 -23.97
N TRP A 15 0.70 -36.26 -23.02
CA TRP A 15 -0.04 -35.12 -22.47
C TRP A 15 0.90 -34.33 -21.58
N VAL A 16 1.47 -33.25 -22.11
CA VAL A 16 2.10 -32.22 -21.29
C VAL A 16 0.96 -31.48 -20.60
N LEU A 17 0.65 -31.88 -19.36
CA LEU A 17 -0.14 -31.06 -18.44
C LEU A 17 0.66 -29.78 -18.19
N THR A 18 0.33 -28.74 -18.95
CA THR A 18 0.72 -27.38 -18.63
C THR A 18 -0.08 -26.98 -17.40
N TYR A 19 0.58 -27.05 -16.24
CA TYR A 19 0.10 -26.35 -15.05
C TYR A 19 0.19 -24.86 -15.39
N CYS A 20 -0.91 -24.28 -15.84
CA CYS A 20 -1.07 -22.83 -15.81
C CYS A 20 -1.32 -22.48 -14.35
N GLY A 21 -0.23 -22.27 -13.59
CA GLY A 21 -0.36 -21.61 -12.30
C GLY A 21 -0.99 -20.27 -12.57
N LEU A 22 -2.09 -19.95 -11.89
CA LEU A 22 -2.55 -18.57 -11.80
C LEU A 22 -1.34 -17.77 -11.30
N ALA A 23 -0.84 -16.85 -12.12
CA ALA A 23 0.16 -15.89 -11.66
C ALA A 23 -0.56 -15.03 -10.61
N ILE A 24 -0.28 -15.28 -9.34
CA ILE A 24 -0.70 -14.40 -8.25
C ILE A 24 0.16 -13.14 -8.43
N GLY A 25 -0.49 -11.98 -8.60
CA GLY A 25 0.22 -10.71 -8.69
C GLY A 25 1.06 -10.45 -7.44
N VAL A 26 2.02 -9.53 -7.54
CA VAL A 26 2.76 -9.00 -6.39
C VAL A 26 1.79 -8.46 -5.35
N GLU A 27 1.90 -8.95 -4.13
CA GLU A 27 1.24 -8.38 -2.97
C GLU A 27 2.18 -7.36 -2.30
N ILE A 28 1.67 -6.14 -2.07
CA ILE A 28 2.35 -5.14 -1.26
C ILE A 28 1.59 -5.01 0.06
N GLN A 29 2.20 -5.51 1.13
CA GLN A 29 1.66 -5.32 2.48
C GLN A 29 1.70 -3.83 2.84
N THR A 30 0.59 -3.31 3.33
CA THR A 30 0.45 -1.90 3.71
C THR A 30 -0.15 -1.74 5.10
N VAL A 31 0.23 -0.68 5.79
CA VAL A 31 -0.36 -0.28 7.07
C VAL A 31 -1.18 1.00 6.89
N PRO A 32 -2.32 1.12 7.57
CA PRO A 32 -3.17 2.30 7.43
C PRO A 32 -2.65 3.46 8.30
N ILE A 33 -2.71 4.67 7.74
CA ILE A 33 -2.29 5.93 8.36
C ILE A 33 -3.52 6.82 8.54
N GLY A 34 -3.91 7.03 9.80
CA GLY A 34 -5.05 7.86 10.21
C GLY A 34 -4.71 9.30 10.60
N LEU A 35 -5.59 9.92 11.39
CA LEU A 35 -5.48 11.22 12.07
C LEU A 35 -5.32 12.39 11.11
N THR A 36 -6.41 12.76 10.46
CA THR A 36 -6.46 13.74 9.35
C THR A 36 -6.28 15.20 9.80
N ASP A 37 -6.30 15.48 11.10
CA ASP A 37 -6.14 16.81 11.68
C ASP A 37 -4.74 17.05 12.27
N ASN A 38 -3.80 16.13 12.03
CA ASN A 38 -2.45 16.26 12.55
C ASN A 38 -1.75 17.50 11.96
N LEU A 39 -1.11 18.28 12.85
CA LEU A 39 -0.39 19.49 12.48
C LEU A 39 1.04 19.15 12.00
N ASP A 40 1.66 20.08 11.28
CA ASP A 40 3.06 19.97 10.86
C ASP A 40 4.03 19.91 12.06
N ASP A 41 5.17 19.25 11.87
CA ASP A 41 6.32 19.36 12.77
C ASP A 41 7.01 20.73 12.61
N VAL A 42 6.47 21.74 13.29
CA VAL A 42 6.97 23.11 13.27
C VAL A 42 8.29 23.30 14.03
N ASN A 43 8.68 22.32 14.85
CA ASN A 43 9.89 22.43 15.69
C ASN A 43 11.15 21.96 14.96
N ARG A 44 11.02 21.44 13.73
CA ARG A 44 12.13 20.89 12.95
C ARG A 44 12.21 21.57 11.59
N VAL A 45 13.31 22.29 11.39
CA VAL A 45 13.72 22.81 10.09
C VAL A 45 14.63 21.77 9.46
N ALA A 46 14.32 21.36 8.24
CA ALA A 46 15.15 20.45 7.48
C ALA A 46 16.54 21.03 7.19
N ASN A 47 17.48 20.16 6.84
CA ASN A 47 18.88 20.51 6.55
C ASN A 47 19.08 21.53 5.42
N ASP A 48 18.08 21.73 4.55
CA ASP A 48 18.09 22.74 3.48
C ASP A 48 17.35 24.04 3.83
N GLY A 49 16.89 24.18 5.09
CA GLY A 49 16.19 25.37 5.58
C GLY A 49 14.68 25.38 5.30
N THR A 50 14.14 24.36 4.62
CA THR A 50 12.69 24.14 4.54
C THR A 50 12.16 23.63 5.87
N CYS A 51 10.88 23.81 6.17
CA CYS A 51 10.31 23.37 7.43
C CYS A 51 8.96 22.73 7.21
N CYS A 52 8.45 22.21 8.33
CA CYS A 52 7.03 22.03 8.56
C CYS A 52 6.50 20.93 7.66
N TYR A 53 6.72 19.70 8.10
CA TYR A 53 6.32 18.49 7.41
C TYR A 53 5.36 17.68 8.25
N GLY A 54 4.54 16.89 7.55
CA GLY A 54 3.80 15.79 8.13
C GLY A 54 2.31 16.01 8.28
N ALA A 55 1.76 17.21 8.07
CA ALA A 55 0.30 17.38 8.04
C ALA A 55 -0.30 16.68 6.82
N VAL A 56 -1.25 15.75 7.04
CA VAL A 56 -1.93 15.03 5.94
C VAL A 56 -3.44 14.99 6.23
N PRO A 57 -4.27 15.67 5.41
CA PRO A 57 -5.69 15.87 5.70
C PRO A 57 -6.61 14.70 5.31
N TYR A 58 -6.06 13.52 5.07
CA TYR A 58 -6.81 12.33 4.66
C TYR A 58 -6.13 11.04 5.14
N LYS A 59 -6.92 9.96 5.18
CA LYS A 59 -6.45 8.61 5.47
C LYS A 59 -5.81 8.01 4.22
N TYR A 60 -4.72 7.28 4.38
CA TYR A 60 -4.06 6.54 3.31
C TYR A 60 -3.42 5.27 3.89
N ARG A 61 -2.88 4.40 3.05
CA ARG A 61 -2.05 3.28 3.46
C ARG A 61 -0.63 3.50 2.94
N ILE A 62 0.37 3.05 3.67
CA ILE A 62 1.75 3.05 3.21
C ILE A 62 2.31 1.63 3.29
N GLY A 63 3.21 1.27 2.38
CA GLY A 63 3.90 -0.01 2.42
C GLY A 63 4.45 -0.27 3.82
N GLN A 64 4.18 -1.46 4.36
CA GLN A 64 4.71 -1.87 5.66
C GLN A 64 6.25 -1.95 5.60
N TYR A 65 6.77 -2.31 4.44
CA TYR A 65 8.18 -2.47 4.14
C TYR A 65 8.57 -1.66 2.89
N GLU A 66 9.87 -1.50 2.68
CA GLU A 66 10.42 -1.13 1.36
C GLU A 66 10.07 -2.21 0.33
N VAL A 67 9.93 -1.84 -0.94
CA VAL A 67 9.69 -2.83 -2.02
C VAL A 67 10.90 -3.76 -2.12
N THR A 68 10.67 -5.06 -2.17
CA THR A 68 11.73 -6.06 -2.15
C THR A 68 12.26 -6.39 -3.55
N ASN A 69 13.44 -7.01 -3.61
CA ASN A 69 13.97 -7.51 -4.89
C ASN A 69 13.06 -8.59 -5.51
N GLU A 70 12.37 -9.39 -4.71
CA GLU A 70 11.40 -10.38 -5.21
C GLU A 70 10.22 -9.71 -5.90
N GLN A 71 9.59 -8.73 -5.25
CA GLN A 71 8.48 -7.95 -5.80
C GLN A 71 8.88 -7.21 -7.08
N TYR A 72 10.08 -6.59 -7.09
CA TYR A 72 10.57 -5.91 -8.28
C TYR A 72 10.99 -6.88 -9.40
N THR A 73 11.44 -8.09 -9.07
CA THR A 73 11.75 -9.13 -10.07
C THR A 73 10.50 -9.59 -10.81
N GLU A 74 9.38 -9.75 -10.12
CA GLU A 74 8.09 -10.07 -10.74
C GLU A 74 7.64 -8.95 -11.70
N TYR A 75 7.74 -7.69 -11.26
CA TYR A 75 7.51 -6.53 -12.12
C TYR A 75 8.36 -6.57 -13.39
N LEU A 76 9.68 -6.76 -13.25
CA LEU A 76 10.59 -6.83 -14.41
C LEU A 76 10.23 -7.99 -15.35
N ASN A 77 9.88 -9.16 -14.83
CA ASN A 77 9.44 -10.30 -15.66
C ASN A 77 8.11 -10.03 -16.38
N ALA A 78 7.23 -9.20 -15.81
CA ALA A 78 5.96 -8.83 -16.43
C ALA A 78 6.10 -7.84 -17.59
N ILE A 79 7.06 -6.91 -17.52
CA ILE A 79 7.10 -5.74 -18.41
C ILE A 79 8.40 -5.56 -19.20
N ALA A 80 9.51 -6.18 -18.78
CA ALA A 80 10.85 -5.85 -19.27
C ALA A 80 11.50 -6.93 -20.15
N ALA A 81 10.70 -7.77 -20.84
CA ALA A 81 11.24 -8.66 -21.88
C ALA A 81 12.04 -7.86 -22.94
N SER A 82 11.58 -6.65 -23.26
CA SER A 82 12.41 -5.55 -23.78
C SER A 82 12.39 -4.42 -22.75
N ASP A 83 13.50 -3.70 -22.59
CA ASP A 83 13.63 -2.65 -21.58
C ASP A 83 13.99 -1.29 -22.19
N PRO A 84 13.06 -0.64 -22.92
CA PRO A 84 13.33 0.62 -23.62
C PRO A 84 13.54 1.83 -22.69
N TYR A 85 13.11 1.75 -21.42
CA TYR A 85 13.27 2.82 -20.43
C TYR A 85 14.29 2.49 -19.34
N ASP A 86 15.06 1.42 -19.50
CA ASP A 86 16.14 1.00 -18.60
C ASP A 86 15.69 0.86 -17.13
N VAL A 87 14.47 0.34 -16.91
CA VAL A 87 13.94 0.14 -15.54
C VAL A 87 14.70 -0.94 -14.76
N TYR A 88 15.51 -1.74 -15.45
CA TYR A 88 16.55 -2.55 -14.86
C TYR A 88 17.92 -1.87 -14.98
N ASN A 89 18.48 -1.46 -13.85
CA ASN A 89 19.87 -1.03 -13.79
C ASN A 89 20.81 -2.26 -13.78
N PRO A 90 21.80 -2.37 -14.71
CA PRO A 90 22.77 -3.48 -14.72
C PRO A 90 23.55 -3.69 -13.40
N GLU A 91 23.68 -2.67 -12.57
CA GLU A 91 24.29 -2.76 -11.24
C GLU A 91 23.47 -3.62 -10.26
N MET A 92 22.16 -3.78 -10.48
CA MET A 92 21.34 -4.76 -9.72
C MET A 92 21.90 -6.19 -9.84
N GLY A 93 22.46 -6.56 -10.99
CA GLY A 93 23.01 -7.89 -11.24
C GLY A 93 24.50 -8.03 -10.97
N THR A 94 25.23 -6.92 -11.00
CA THR A 94 26.71 -6.92 -10.98
C THR A 94 27.30 -6.38 -9.69
N HIS A 95 26.65 -5.40 -9.05
CA HIS A 95 27.13 -4.82 -7.81
C HIS A 95 26.94 -5.78 -6.63
N ILE A 96 27.82 -5.72 -5.62
CA ILE A 96 27.78 -6.65 -4.47
C ILE A 96 26.52 -6.50 -3.61
N ARG A 97 25.86 -5.35 -3.69
CA ARG A 97 24.60 -5.03 -2.97
C ARG A 97 23.36 -5.09 -3.86
N GLY A 98 23.51 -5.36 -5.16
CA GLY A 98 22.38 -5.51 -6.07
C GLY A 98 21.72 -6.87 -5.93
N GLY A 99 20.39 -6.94 -6.06
CA GLY A 99 19.62 -8.14 -5.77
C GLY A 99 19.11 -8.95 -6.96
N ILE A 100 19.25 -8.48 -8.21
CA ILE A 100 18.50 -9.03 -9.37
C ILE A 100 19.43 -9.28 -10.56
N SER A 101 19.51 -10.52 -11.02
CA SER A 101 20.24 -10.91 -12.23
C SER A 101 19.33 -10.87 -13.45
N ARG A 102 19.81 -10.29 -14.56
CA ARG A 102 19.18 -10.38 -15.88
C ARG A 102 19.89 -11.40 -16.77
N SER A 103 19.13 -12.19 -17.52
CA SER A 103 19.61 -13.12 -18.54
C SER A 103 18.87 -12.93 -19.86
N GLY A 104 19.41 -13.45 -20.97
CA GLY A 104 18.80 -13.34 -22.30
C GLY A 104 19.23 -12.09 -23.06
N GLU A 105 18.44 -11.75 -24.07
CA GLU A 105 18.65 -10.58 -24.96
C GLU A 105 17.36 -9.77 -25.06
N SER A 106 17.46 -8.51 -25.51
CA SER A 106 16.30 -7.63 -25.67
C SER A 106 15.21 -8.28 -26.53
N GLY A 107 13.97 -8.26 -26.05
CA GLY A 107 12.84 -9.05 -26.57
C GLY A 107 12.60 -10.37 -25.83
N SER A 108 13.52 -10.79 -24.96
CA SER A 108 13.50 -12.08 -24.26
C SER A 108 14.20 -12.05 -22.90
N TYR A 109 14.43 -10.87 -22.33
CA TYR A 109 15.07 -10.78 -21.02
C TYR A 109 14.26 -11.51 -19.96
N THR A 110 14.97 -12.19 -19.06
CA THR A 110 14.40 -12.80 -17.86
C THR A 110 15.19 -12.35 -16.64
N TYR A 111 14.50 -12.29 -15.52
CA TYR A 111 15.03 -11.74 -14.27
C TYR A 111 14.88 -12.76 -13.15
N SER A 112 15.91 -12.87 -12.33
CA SER A 112 15.92 -13.76 -11.17
C SER A 112 16.61 -13.11 -10.00
N VAL A 113 16.02 -13.27 -8.82
CA VAL A 113 16.61 -12.84 -7.55
C VAL A 113 17.94 -13.56 -7.30
N ARG A 114 18.93 -12.81 -6.80
CA ARG A 114 20.25 -13.33 -6.40
C ARG A 114 20.17 -14.01 -5.03
N PRO A 115 21.07 -14.97 -4.72
CA PRO A 115 21.06 -15.66 -3.43
C PRO A 115 20.99 -14.69 -2.23
N ASN A 116 20.09 -14.98 -1.29
CA ASN A 116 19.85 -14.21 -0.07
C ASN A 116 19.38 -12.75 -0.28
N MET A 117 18.93 -12.38 -1.49
CA MET A 117 18.49 -11.02 -1.80
C MET A 117 16.97 -10.82 -1.89
N ALA A 118 16.16 -11.90 -1.88
CA ALA A 118 14.71 -11.84 -2.08
C ALA A 118 14.02 -10.80 -1.19
N ASN A 119 14.25 -10.90 0.12
CA ASN A 119 13.65 -10.03 1.13
C ASN A 119 14.48 -8.77 1.45
N LYS A 120 15.51 -8.47 0.64
CA LYS A 120 16.25 -7.20 0.73
C LYS A 120 15.48 -6.14 -0.07
N PRO A 121 15.54 -4.86 0.33
CA PRO A 121 14.95 -3.79 -0.49
C PRO A 121 15.59 -3.81 -1.88
N VAL A 122 14.78 -3.53 -2.91
CA VAL A 122 15.34 -3.25 -4.23
C VAL A 122 16.11 -1.92 -4.16
N ASN A 123 17.27 -1.89 -4.79
CA ASN A 123 18.11 -0.71 -4.91
C ASN A 123 18.53 -0.45 -6.37
N PHE A 124 19.28 0.62 -6.62
CA PHE A 124 19.56 1.13 -7.96
C PHE A 124 18.30 1.60 -8.71
N ILE A 125 17.35 2.17 -7.97
CA ILE A 125 16.08 2.66 -8.49
C ILE A 125 16.17 4.15 -8.75
N LEU A 126 15.87 4.57 -9.99
CA LEU A 126 15.57 5.97 -10.30
C LEU A 126 14.13 6.28 -9.89
N VAL A 127 13.83 7.55 -9.61
CA VAL A 127 12.45 7.96 -9.29
C VAL A 127 11.45 7.62 -10.41
N TRP A 128 11.90 7.63 -11.67
CA TRP A 128 11.05 7.26 -12.80
C TRP A 128 10.77 5.76 -12.85
N ASP A 129 11.74 4.93 -12.48
CA ASP A 129 11.54 3.48 -12.36
C ASP A 129 10.55 3.19 -11.24
N ALA A 130 10.67 3.92 -10.13
CA ALA A 130 9.72 3.85 -9.02
C ALA A 130 8.31 4.27 -9.45
N MET A 131 8.17 5.36 -10.21
CA MET A 131 6.87 5.79 -10.75
C MET A 131 6.29 4.78 -11.75
N ARG A 132 7.12 4.13 -12.58
CA ARG A 132 6.69 3.06 -13.50
C ARG A 132 6.22 1.81 -12.76
N PHE A 133 6.93 1.40 -11.71
CA PHE A 133 6.51 0.31 -10.83
C PHE A 133 5.15 0.60 -10.20
N VAL A 134 4.95 1.84 -9.73
CA VAL A 134 3.68 2.28 -9.16
C VAL A 134 2.56 2.36 -10.20
N ASN A 135 2.83 2.81 -11.42
CA ASN A 135 1.86 2.75 -12.52
C ASN A 135 1.44 1.31 -12.82
N TRP A 136 2.38 0.38 -12.82
CA TRP A 136 2.09 -1.04 -13.02
C TRP A 136 1.19 -1.60 -11.91
N LEU A 137 1.45 -1.27 -10.63
CA LEU A 137 0.53 -1.60 -9.53
C LEU A 137 -0.85 -0.94 -9.72
N HIS A 138 -0.89 0.35 -10.09
CA HIS A 138 -2.12 1.09 -10.34
C HIS A 138 -2.95 0.43 -11.45
N ASN A 139 -2.32 -0.02 -12.53
CA ASN A 139 -2.94 -0.66 -13.69
C ASN A 139 -3.34 -2.13 -13.46
N GLY A 140 -3.18 -2.67 -12.24
CA GLY A 140 -3.56 -4.05 -11.94
C GLY A 140 -2.53 -5.08 -12.40
N GLN A 141 -1.25 -4.69 -12.44
CA GLN A 141 -0.11 -5.56 -12.68
C GLN A 141 -0.09 -6.30 -14.03
N PRO A 142 -0.41 -5.63 -15.15
CA PRO A 142 -0.47 -6.29 -16.45
C PRO A 142 0.90 -6.79 -16.92
N THR A 143 0.91 -7.87 -17.70
CA THR A 143 2.07 -8.30 -18.48
C THR A 143 2.01 -7.70 -19.88
N GLY A 144 3.07 -7.06 -20.35
CA GLY A 144 3.06 -6.40 -21.65
C GLY A 144 4.30 -5.57 -21.94
N ALA A 145 4.28 -4.83 -23.04
CA ALA A 145 5.32 -3.85 -23.33
C ALA A 145 5.23 -2.67 -22.35
N GLN A 146 6.35 -1.96 -22.12
CA GLN A 146 6.37 -0.69 -21.36
C GLN A 146 5.65 0.41 -22.17
N ASP A 147 4.35 0.56 -21.99
CA ASP A 147 3.48 1.51 -22.69
C ASP A 147 2.39 2.08 -21.76
N ALA A 148 1.46 2.86 -22.30
CA ALA A 148 0.41 3.52 -21.51
C ALA A 148 -0.52 2.54 -20.77
N SER A 149 -0.61 1.28 -21.20
CA SER A 149 -1.44 0.27 -20.52
C SER A 149 -0.72 -0.44 -19.37
N THR A 150 0.59 -0.27 -19.25
CA THR A 150 1.43 -0.94 -18.24
C THR A 150 2.14 0.04 -17.32
N THR A 151 3.10 0.82 -17.83
CA THR A 151 4.05 1.61 -17.03
C THR A 151 4.06 3.10 -17.35
N GLU A 152 3.67 3.52 -18.55
CA GLU A 152 3.85 4.92 -18.99
C GLU A 152 2.67 5.84 -18.67
N ASP A 153 1.53 5.27 -18.27
CA ASP A 153 0.35 6.01 -17.81
C ASP A 153 -0.35 5.26 -16.66
N GLY A 154 -1.14 5.98 -15.86
CA GLY A 154 -1.72 5.47 -14.63
C GLY A 154 -1.87 6.61 -13.62
N VAL A 155 -1.28 6.45 -12.43
CA VAL A 155 -1.18 7.56 -11.47
C VAL A 155 -0.19 8.63 -11.93
N TYR A 156 0.82 8.27 -12.73
CA TYR A 156 1.79 9.20 -13.29
C TYR A 156 1.80 9.08 -14.81
N THR A 157 1.57 10.19 -15.52
CA THR A 157 1.75 10.20 -16.98
C THR A 157 3.20 10.53 -17.31
N LEU A 158 3.99 9.52 -17.66
CA LEU A 158 5.45 9.63 -17.82
C LEU A 158 5.89 9.98 -19.23
N ASN A 159 5.08 9.67 -20.26
CA ASN A 159 5.35 10.02 -21.66
C ASN A 159 6.79 9.69 -22.14
N GLY A 160 7.35 8.56 -21.70
CA GLY A 160 8.69 8.12 -22.09
C GLY A 160 9.85 8.93 -21.48
N VAL A 161 9.61 9.64 -20.37
CA VAL A 161 10.70 10.30 -19.62
C VAL A 161 11.73 9.24 -19.19
N ASN A 162 12.96 9.37 -19.69
CA ASN A 162 14.15 8.68 -19.23
C ASN A 162 15.11 9.72 -18.66
N SER A 163 15.71 9.49 -17.49
CA SER A 163 16.62 10.46 -16.86
C SER A 163 18.07 10.29 -17.25
N PHE A 164 18.41 9.27 -18.03
CA PHE A 164 19.80 8.92 -18.28
C PHE A 164 20.20 9.14 -19.74
N SER A 165 20.98 10.19 -19.98
CA SER A 165 21.77 10.32 -21.21
C SER A 165 23.16 10.84 -20.87
N TRP A 166 24.19 10.00 -21.08
CA TRP A 166 25.60 10.42 -21.00
C TRP A 166 26.05 11.26 -22.21
N THR A 167 25.25 11.29 -23.27
CA THR A 167 25.65 11.80 -24.59
C THR A 167 24.94 13.08 -25.00
N GLU A 168 23.85 13.44 -24.34
CA GLU A 168 23.20 14.73 -24.56
C GLU A 168 23.76 15.77 -23.58
N PRO A 169 23.95 17.04 -23.99
CA PRO A 169 24.18 18.10 -23.02
C PRO A 169 23.03 18.04 -22.01
N PHE A 170 23.41 18.13 -20.73
CA PHE A 170 22.68 18.24 -19.46
C PHE A 170 21.33 19.03 -19.46
N ASP A 171 20.53 18.93 -20.50
CA ASP A 171 19.13 19.29 -20.55
C ASP A 171 18.42 18.20 -19.75
N ALA A 172 18.13 18.59 -18.52
CA ALA A 172 17.29 17.92 -17.53
C ALA A 172 16.09 17.19 -18.16
N PRO A 173 15.39 16.33 -17.41
CA PRO A 173 13.96 16.21 -17.62
C PRO A 173 13.38 17.63 -17.69
N LYS A 174 13.03 18.10 -18.90
CA LYS A 174 12.27 19.32 -19.07
C LYS A 174 11.01 19.10 -18.24
N ASN A 175 10.72 20.02 -17.33
CA ASN A 175 9.53 19.93 -16.50
C ASN A 175 9.51 18.65 -15.64
N ASN A 176 10.28 18.63 -14.55
CA ASN A 176 10.05 17.68 -13.46
C ASN A 176 8.74 18.03 -12.72
N THR A 177 7.62 18.07 -13.47
CA THR A 177 6.26 18.49 -13.10
C THR A 177 5.29 17.31 -13.05
N VAL A 178 5.78 16.09 -13.26
CA VAL A 178 4.97 14.88 -13.13
C VAL A 178 4.46 14.79 -11.69
N GLY A 179 3.17 14.99 -11.52
CA GLY A 179 2.44 14.78 -10.27
C GLY A 179 1.42 13.66 -10.43
N ARG A 180 0.70 13.35 -9.35
CA ARG A 180 -0.35 12.34 -9.36
C ARG A 180 -1.54 12.81 -10.21
N ASN A 181 -2.04 11.91 -11.04
CA ASN A 181 -3.34 12.02 -11.70
C ASN A 181 -4.48 11.79 -10.70
N GLU A 182 -5.67 12.30 -11.02
CA GLU A 182 -6.88 12.03 -10.23
C GLU A 182 -7.18 10.52 -10.17
N GLY A 183 -7.75 10.04 -9.05
CA GLY A 183 -8.06 8.62 -8.87
C GLY A 183 -6.83 7.74 -8.59
N ALA A 184 -5.79 8.31 -7.99
CA ALA A 184 -4.61 7.58 -7.53
C ALA A 184 -4.99 6.45 -6.55
N ARG A 185 -4.84 5.19 -6.97
CA ARG A 185 -5.01 4.01 -6.11
C ARG A 185 -3.70 3.57 -5.47
N TRP A 186 -2.62 3.60 -6.24
CA TRP A 186 -1.23 3.42 -5.79
C TRP A 186 -0.44 4.67 -6.18
N PHE A 187 0.50 5.07 -5.34
CA PHE A 187 1.38 6.23 -5.54
C PHE A 187 2.72 6.05 -4.79
N LEU A 188 3.71 6.90 -5.07
CA LEU A 188 4.85 7.08 -4.16
C LEU A 188 4.41 8.07 -3.10
N PRO A 189 4.74 7.89 -1.81
CA PRO A 189 4.33 8.83 -0.80
C PRO A 189 4.92 10.23 -1.07
N SER A 190 4.17 11.26 -0.72
CA SER A 190 4.70 12.62 -0.65
C SER A 190 5.66 12.73 0.54
N GLU A 191 6.41 13.83 0.63
CA GLU A 191 7.26 14.05 1.80
C GLU A 191 6.45 14.13 3.10
N ASP A 192 5.25 14.71 3.08
CA ASP A 192 4.38 14.79 4.26
C ASP A 192 3.78 13.44 4.64
N GLU A 193 3.31 12.66 3.66
CA GLU A 193 2.83 11.30 3.88
C GLU A 193 3.95 10.39 4.41
N TRP A 194 5.14 10.48 3.83
CA TRP A 194 6.28 9.72 4.32
C TRP A 194 6.65 10.15 5.75
N TYR A 195 6.74 11.46 6.00
CA TYR A 195 7.13 12.01 7.30
C TYR A 195 6.16 11.64 8.42
N LYS A 196 4.85 11.75 8.16
CA LYS A 196 3.80 11.37 9.10
C LYS A 196 3.92 9.91 9.47
N SER A 197 3.99 9.02 8.46
CA SER A 197 4.09 7.58 8.71
C SER A 197 5.35 7.18 9.49
N ALA A 198 6.46 7.90 9.28
CA ALA A 198 7.73 7.64 9.94
C ALA A 198 7.76 8.13 11.39
N TYR A 199 7.33 9.37 11.65
CA TYR A 199 7.67 10.07 12.88
C TYR A 199 6.47 10.43 13.76
N TYR A 200 5.26 10.51 13.19
CA TYR A 200 4.10 10.97 13.96
C TYR A 200 3.61 9.89 14.93
N ASP A 201 3.25 10.32 16.13
CA ASP A 201 2.71 9.48 17.19
C ASP A 201 1.77 10.32 18.06
N PRO A 202 0.45 10.04 18.01
CA PRO A 202 -0.56 10.83 18.71
C PRO A 202 -0.57 10.62 20.22
N ARG A 203 0.14 9.60 20.72
CA ARG A 203 0.17 9.31 22.15
C ARG A 203 0.79 10.48 22.91
N THR A 204 0.24 10.74 24.08
CA THR A 204 0.89 11.62 25.07
C THR A 204 2.19 10.97 25.58
N GLU A 205 3.09 11.77 26.15
CA GLU A 205 4.29 11.25 26.82
C GLU A 205 3.95 10.19 27.90
N ALA A 206 2.85 10.39 28.63
CA ALA A 206 2.37 9.42 29.63
C ALA A 206 1.92 8.08 29.03
N GLN A 207 1.50 8.07 27.76
CA GLN A 207 1.15 6.89 26.98
C GLN A 207 2.36 6.32 26.21
N GLY A 208 3.56 6.90 26.40
CA GLY A 208 4.80 6.49 25.74
C GLY A 208 5.06 7.18 24.39
N GLY A 209 4.32 8.23 24.06
CA GLY A 209 4.57 9.07 22.88
C GLY A 209 5.73 10.06 23.05
N PRO A 210 6.05 10.86 22.01
CA PRO A 210 7.18 11.77 22.02
C PRO A 210 6.97 12.90 23.05
N PRO A 211 8.05 13.33 23.73
CA PRO A 211 7.97 14.45 24.66
C PRO A 211 7.75 15.78 23.94
N GLY A 212 6.88 16.62 24.50
CA GLY A 212 6.52 17.93 23.94
C GLY A 212 5.33 17.87 22.98
N ASP A 213 4.83 19.05 22.59
CA ASP A 213 3.51 19.19 21.96
C ASP A 213 3.48 18.93 20.44
N THR A 214 4.57 18.44 19.82
CA THR A 214 4.57 18.22 18.36
C THR A 214 4.13 16.84 17.93
N HIS A 215 4.06 15.83 18.81
CA HIS A 215 3.67 14.47 18.41
C HIS A 215 4.59 13.83 17.34
N TYR A 216 5.84 14.30 17.19
CA TYR A 216 6.80 13.74 16.24
C TYR A 216 8.08 13.25 16.93
N TRP A 217 8.46 12.01 16.67
CA TRP A 217 9.74 11.42 17.07
C TRP A 217 10.90 11.96 16.24
N TYR A 218 12.10 11.97 16.84
CA TYR A 218 13.31 12.34 16.12
C TYR A 218 13.76 11.24 15.15
N TYR A 219 13.57 9.96 15.50
CA TYR A 219 13.83 8.80 14.64
C TYR A 219 12.54 7.98 14.46
N GLY A 220 12.38 7.39 13.28
CA GLY A 220 11.19 6.60 12.91
C GLY A 220 11.05 5.27 13.67
N THR A 221 11.95 5.03 14.61
CA THR A 221 11.95 3.89 15.53
C THR A 221 11.24 4.18 16.85
N GLN A 222 10.36 5.19 16.87
CA GLN A 222 9.67 5.69 18.06
C GLN A 222 10.64 6.13 19.17
N SER A 223 11.69 6.87 18.80
CA SER A 223 12.70 7.31 19.76
C SER A 223 13.31 8.67 19.43
N ASN A 224 13.66 9.40 20.50
CA ASN A 224 14.54 10.57 20.41
C ASN A 224 16.03 10.23 20.58
N GLN A 225 16.36 8.95 20.85
CA GLN A 225 17.73 8.46 20.94
C GLN A 225 18.11 7.73 19.67
N ALA A 226 19.36 7.88 19.24
CA ALA A 226 19.86 7.21 18.04
C ALA A 226 19.64 5.69 18.12
N PRO A 227 19.15 5.05 17.04
CA PRO A 227 18.93 3.62 17.03
C PRO A 227 20.21 2.82 17.28
N GLN A 228 20.07 1.65 17.88
CA GLN A 228 21.14 0.67 17.92
C GLN A 228 21.42 0.15 16.50
N LEU A 229 22.69 -0.15 16.22
CA LEU A 229 23.11 -0.69 14.93
C LEU A 229 22.57 -2.11 14.75
N ALA A 230 21.88 -2.37 13.64
CA ALA A 230 21.50 -3.71 13.22
C ALA A 230 22.74 -4.51 12.82
N ARG A 231 22.90 -5.70 13.42
CA ARG A 231 23.93 -6.68 13.10
C ARG A 231 23.28 -7.81 12.32
N THR A 232 24.02 -8.42 11.40
CA THR A 232 23.50 -9.50 10.56
C THR A 232 24.28 -10.79 10.69
N ASP A 233 23.64 -11.91 10.33
CA ASP A 233 24.32 -13.16 9.99
C ASP A 233 24.93 -13.10 8.57
N ALA A 234 25.40 -14.24 8.06
CA ALA A 234 26.05 -14.34 6.75
C ALA A 234 25.09 -14.15 5.57
N GLU A 235 23.78 -14.29 5.80
CA GLU A 235 22.70 -14.16 4.83
C GLU A 235 22.05 -12.76 4.87
N GLY A 236 22.48 -11.90 5.79
CA GLY A 236 21.95 -10.55 5.94
C GLY A 236 20.66 -10.49 6.76
N ASN A 237 20.33 -11.52 7.53
CA ASN A 237 19.24 -11.49 8.50
C ASN A 237 19.70 -10.77 9.76
N VAL A 238 18.87 -9.90 10.31
CA VAL A 238 19.22 -9.16 11.53
C VAL A 238 19.19 -10.11 12.74
N ILE A 239 20.26 -10.11 13.53
CA ILE A 239 20.44 -11.02 14.70
C ILE A 239 20.22 -10.34 16.05
N ASN A 240 19.97 -9.03 16.05
CA ASN A 240 19.58 -8.26 17.23
C ASN A 240 18.29 -7.47 16.98
N PRO A 241 17.20 -8.13 16.54
CA PRO A 241 15.92 -7.45 16.36
C PRO A 241 15.41 -6.91 17.70
N GLY A 242 14.71 -5.78 17.67
CA GLY A 242 14.13 -5.19 18.87
C GLY A 242 13.74 -3.74 18.65
N PRO A 243 13.22 -3.06 19.69
CA PRO A 243 12.87 -1.66 19.61
C PRO A 243 14.12 -0.81 19.39
N ASN A 244 13.99 0.24 18.58
CA ASN A 244 15.06 1.19 18.31
C ASN A 244 16.35 0.57 17.74
N VAL A 245 16.22 -0.29 16.73
CA VAL A 245 17.28 -0.91 15.94
C VAL A 245 17.11 -0.47 14.47
N ALA A 246 18.22 -0.12 13.81
CA ALA A 246 18.21 0.29 12.40
C ALA A 246 19.49 -0.15 11.69
N ASN A 247 19.42 -0.38 10.37
CA ASN A 247 20.58 -0.68 9.55
C ASN A 247 21.22 0.61 9.01
N TYR A 248 22.36 1.03 9.57
CA TYR A 248 23.07 2.24 9.17
C TYR A 248 24.54 2.19 9.55
N ARG A 249 25.34 3.17 9.12
CA ARG A 249 26.77 3.27 9.45
C ARG A 249 27.53 1.98 9.14
N HIS A 250 27.22 1.36 8.00
CA HIS A 250 27.82 0.12 7.53
C HIS A 250 27.66 -1.07 8.51
N SER A 251 26.56 -1.13 9.27
CA SER A 251 26.42 -2.10 10.36
C SER A 251 26.13 -3.53 9.93
N ALA A 252 25.41 -3.73 8.83
CA ALA A 252 25.17 -5.05 8.27
C ALA A 252 26.43 -5.55 7.51
N LEU A 253 27.04 -6.62 8.02
CA LEU A 253 28.30 -7.17 7.51
C LEU A 253 28.06 -8.57 6.95
N TRP A 254 27.69 -8.64 5.67
CA TRP A 254 27.43 -9.89 4.97
C TRP A 254 27.77 -9.77 3.49
N ASN A 255 27.74 -10.89 2.76
CA ASN A 255 28.14 -10.97 1.35
C ASN A 255 29.56 -10.44 1.06
N SER A 256 30.50 -10.64 1.98
CA SER A 256 31.88 -10.10 1.88
C SER A 256 31.97 -8.57 1.71
N ALA A 257 30.93 -7.83 2.09
CA ALA A 257 30.90 -6.37 2.02
C ALA A 257 31.05 -5.72 3.41
N VAL A 258 31.69 -4.55 3.45
CA VAL A 258 31.61 -3.65 4.61
C VAL A 258 30.37 -2.80 4.45
N GLY A 259 29.35 -3.06 5.28
CA GLY A 259 28.03 -2.47 5.16
C GLY A 259 27.25 -3.01 3.96
N ASN A 260 25.96 -3.24 4.15
CA ASN A 260 25.05 -3.75 3.13
C ASN A 260 23.59 -3.48 3.56
N VAL A 261 22.63 -3.76 2.68
CA VAL A 261 21.20 -3.76 3.04
C VAL A 261 20.86 -4.99 3.89
N ALA A 262 19.81 -4.90 4.71
CA ALA A 262 19.29 -5.98 5.54
C ALA A 262 17.90 -6.40 5.05
N ASN A 263 17.38 -7.54 5.55
CA ASN A 263 16.00 -7.91 5.24
C ASN A 263 15.05 -6.80 5.71
N VAL A 264 14.09 -6.46 4.87
CA VAL A 264 12.99 -5.58 5.26
C VAL A 264 12.28 -6.18 6.48
N GLY A 265 11.87 -5.34 7.42
CA GLY A 265 11.32 -5.70 8.72
C GLY A 265 12.31 -6.34 9.69
N GLY A 266 13.53 -6.69 9.25
CA GLY A 266 14.44 -7.54 10.01
C GLY A 266 14.86 -6.93 11.36
N ALA A 267 14.98 -5.60 11.43
CA ALA A 267 15.30 -4.91 12.68
C ALA A 267 14.18 -4.99 13.72
N ASN A 268 12.96 -5.31 13.31
CA ASN A 268 11.75 -5.35 14.13
C ASN A 268 11.52 -4.05 14.92
N SER A 269 11.82 -2.92 14.29
CA SER A 269 11.57 -1.57 14.80
C SER A 269 10.54 -0.88 13.94
N ALA A 270 9.28 -0.98 14.34
CA ALA A 270 8.18 -0.33 13.66
C ALA A 270 8.03 1.14 14.10
N THR A 271 7.46 1.96 13.21
CA THR A 271 6.87 3.25 13.55
C THR A 271 5.60 3.06 14.37
N TYR A 272 4.99 4.16 14.84
CA TYR A 272 3.71 4.09 15.54
C TYR A 272 2.63 3.36 14.71
N PHE A 273 2.64 3.57 13.39
CA PHE A 273 1.66 2.99 12.47
C PHE A 273 2.01 1.57 12.00
N GLY A 274 3.14 0.99 12.43
CA GLY A 274 3.51 -0.37 12.06
C GLY A 274 4.35 -0.51 10.78
N ALA A 275 4.84 0.59 10.20
CA ALA A 275 5.80 0.55 9.09
C ALA A 275 7.22 0.31 9.62
N PHE A 276 8.04 -0.46 8.91
CA PHE A 276 9.42 -0.77 9.29
C PHE A 276 10.43 -0.10 8.38
N ASP A 277 11.68 0.03 8.84
CA ASP A 277 12.83 0.50 8.04
C ASP A 277 12.72 1.92 7.49
N GLN A 278 11.77 2.74 7.97
CA GLN A 278 11.77 4.19 7.73
C GLN A 278 12.92 4.94 8.47
N ALA A 279 13.91 4.18 8.95
CA ALA A 279 15.18 4.65 9.49
C ALA A 279 16.30 3.70 9.02
N GLY A 280 17.09 4.13 8.02
CA GLY A 280 18.21 3.37 7.47
C GLY A 280 17.80 2.42 6.35
N ASN A 281 18.62 1.39 6.13
CA ASN A 281 18.50 0.40 5.06
C ASN A 281 18.66 1.01 3.64
N VAL A 282 17.62 1.58 3.02
CA VAL A 282 17.76 2.40 1.80
C VAL A 282 17.01 3.74 1.90
N TRP A 283 17.50 4.75 1.20
CA TRP A 283 16.74 5.96 0.94
C TRP A 283 15.48 5.61 0.15
N GLU A 284 14.35 6.21 0.56
CA GLU A 284 13.06 5.97 -0.08
C GLU A 284 12.64 7.20 -0.89
N TRP A 285 12.38 7.00 -2.19
CA TRP A 285 11.87 8.05 -3.08
C TRP A 285 10.48 8.54 -2.68
N THR A 286 10.30 9.86 -2.76
CA THR A 286 9.00 10.55 -2.68
C THR A 286 8.68 11.19 -4.03
N ASP A 287 7.39 11.38 -4.34
CA ASP A 287 6.98 12.09 -5.55
C ASP A 287 6.97 13.62 -5.41
N THR A 288 7.34 14.14 -4.23
CA THR A 288 7.36 15.57 -3.96
C THR A 288 8.40 16.29 -4.81
N ILE A 289 7.94 17.36 -5.45
CA ILE A 289 8.75 18.22 -6.32
C ILE A 289 9.43 19.27 -5.46
N ILE A 290 10.76 19.23 -5.40
CA ILE A 290 11.56 20.20 -4.63
C ILE A 290 12.08 21.27 -5.58
N GLU A 291 11.44 22.44 -5.56
CA GLU A 291 11.76 23.56 -6.48
C GLU A 291 13.03 24.34 -6.11
N LYS A 292 13.48 24.25 -4.86
CA LYS A 292 14.68 24.94 -4.38
C LYS A 292 15.59 23.97 -3.66
N SER A 293 16.64 23.53 -4.34
CA SER A 293 17.78 22.96 -3.62
C SER A 293 19.12 23.36 -4.22
N PHE A 294 20.05 23.68 -3.32
CA PHE A 294 21.47 23.98 -3.50
C PHE A 294 21.87 24.84 -4.72
N SER A 295 21.87 26.16 -4.55
CA SER A 295 22.68 27.18 -5.26
C SER A 295 22.70 27.26 -6.79
N ASP A 296 22.29 26.24 -7.54
CA ASP A 296 22.34 26.25 -9.01
C ASP A 296 21.05 26.78 -9.62
N GLY A 297 19.89 26.55 -9.00
CA GLY A 297 18.59 27.05 -9.50
C GLY A 297 18.24 26.52 -10.90
N LEU A 298 18.86 25.41 -11.33
CA LEU A 298 18.78 24.96 -12.72
C LEU A 298 17.75 23.84 -12.93
N ARG A 299 17.30 23.10 -11.89
CA ARG A 299 16.44 21.90 -12.04
C ARG A 299 15.53 21.65 -10.83
N PRO A 300 14.30 21.14 -11.01
CA PRO A 300 13.49 20.66 -9.87
C PRO A 300 13.98 19.26 -9.46
N TYR A 301 14.12 19.04 -8.16
CA TYR A 301 14.57 17.77 -7.58
C TYR A 301 13.39 16.91 -7.12
N ARG A 302 13.64 15.64 -6.80
CA ARG A 302 12.72 14.76 -6.06
C ARG A 302 13.29 14.49 -4.68
N GLY A 303 12.42 14.37 -3.67
CA GLY A 303 12.84 14.12 -2.30
C GLY A 303 13.12 12.64 -2.05
N VAL A 304 14.14 12.36 -1.25
CA VAL A 304 14.28 11.08 -0.55
C VAL A 304 14.34 11.27 0.96
N ARG A 305 13.87 10.28 1.70
CA ARG A 305 13.81 10.27 3.18
C ARG A 305 14.31 8.94 3.76
N GLY A 306 14.57 8.91 5.07
CA GLY A 306 14.86 7.69 5.86
C GLY A 306 16.33 7.38 6.15
N GLY A 307 17.29 7.84 5.34
CA GLY A 307 18.68 7.39 5.45
C GLY A 307 18.90 6.06 4.74
N CYS A 308 20.15 5.67 4.53
CA CYS A 308 20.47 4.30 4.09
C CYS A 308 21.53 3.62 4.96
N TRP A 309 21.86 2.38 4.62
CA TRP A 309 22.80 1.51 5.34
C TRP A 309 24.20 2.11 5.57
N ASP A 310 24.64 3.08 4.76
CA ASP A 310 25.96 3.72 4.88
C ASP A 310 25.96 5.09 5.59
N ASP A 311 24.78 5.68 5.80
CA ASP A 311 24.67 6.97 6.43
C ASP A 311 25.05 6.89 7.91
N TRP A 312 25.69 7.95 8.40
CA TRP A 312 26.21 7.97 9.78
C TRP A 312 25.11 8.17 10.82
N PHE A 313 24.32 9.23 10.70
CA PHE A 313 23.20 9.52 11.60
C PHE A 313 22.01 10.14 10.87
N TRP A 314 22.03 10.23 9.54
CA TRP A 314 21.14 11.07 8.74
C TRP A 314 19.73 10.49 8.49
N MET A 315 19.25 9.64 9.42
CA MET A 315 17.93 9.00 9.40
C MET A 315 16.89 9.72 10.30
N PHE A 316 17.25 10.89 10.84
CA PHE A 316 16.37 11.68 11.70
C PHE A 316 15.42 12.55 10.89
N ASN A 317 14.36 13.00 11.55
CA ASN A 317 13.23 13.68 10.93
C ASN A 317 13.60 14.95 10.13
N ALA A 318 14.49 15.80 10.64
CA ALA A 318 14.97 16.99 9.96
C ALA A 318 15.93 16.73 8.78
N PHE A 319 16.17 15.47 8.38
CA PHE A 319 17.04 15.18 7.24
C PHE A 319 16.25 14.74 6.02
N ARG A 320 16.53 15.43 4.91
CA ARG A 320 16.09 15.04 3.57
C ARG A 320 17.24 15.25 2.59
N ARG A 321 17.22 14.50 1.49
CA ARG A 321 18.09 14.79 0.34
C ARG A 321 17.26 15.03 -0.90
N PRO A 322 17.43 16.18 -1.58
CA PRO A 322 16.96 16.36 -2.93
C PRO A 322 17.97 15.72 -3.88
N TYR A 323 17.48 14.81 -4.72
CA TYR A 323 18.27 14.24 -5.80
C TYR A 323 17.63 14.55 -7.14
N GLY A 324 18.48 14.72 -8.16
CA GLY A 324 17.99 14.74 -9.53
C GLY A 324 17.36 13.40 -9.84
N GLY A 325 16.38 13.36 -10.75
CA GLY A 325 15.71 12.11 -11.14
C GLY A 325 16.64 11.11 -11.84
N ASP A 326 17.91 11.45 -12.04
CA ASP A 326 19.02 10.69 -12.61
C ASP A 326 19.89 9.98 -11.57
N ASN A 327 19.64 10.20 -10.26
CA ASN A 327 20.43 9.52 -9.23
C ASN A 327 19.89 8.12 -8.93
N SER A 328 20.72 7.10 -9.06
CA SER A 328 20.42 5.74 -8.60
C SER A 328 21.69 5.15 -8.01
N GLY A 329 21.56 4.31 -7.00
CA GLY A 329 22.71 3.65 -6.38
C GLY A 329 22.27 2.58 -5.39
N ASP A 330 23.24 1.93 -4.73
CA ASP A 330 23.01 0.88 -3.75
C ASP A 330 22.30 1.34 -2.46
N CYS A 331 22.06 2.64 -2.35
CA CYS A 331 21.32 3.31 -1.30
C CYS A 331 19.95 3.85 -1.73
N HIS A 332 19.51 3.73 -3.00
CA HIS A 332 18.23 4.28 -3.48
C HIS A 332 17.23 3.18 -3.79
N GLY A 333 16.17 3.09 -3.00
CA GLY A 333 15.03 2.20 -3.21
C GLY A 333 13.72 2.96 -3.19
N LEU A 334 12.63 2.26 -2.86
CA LEU A 334 11.29 2.83 -2.84
C LEU A 334 10.39 2.14 -1.82
N ARG A 335 9.42 2.91 -1.35
CA ARG A 335 8.21 2.44 -0.68
C ARG A 335 7.02 3.04 -1.42
N VAL A 336 5.93 2.30 -1.50
CA VAL A 336 4.70 2.77 -2.15
C VAL A 336 3.63 3.08 -1.11
N ALA A 337 2.65 3.87 -1.51
CA ALA A 337 1.45 4.18 -0.74
C ALA A 337 0.21 3.90 -1.59
N ARG A 338 -0.93 3.77 -0.93
CA ARG A 338 -2.23 3.47 -1.55
C ARG A 338 -3.33 4.29 -0.91
N ALA A 339 -4.35 4.62 -1.69
CA ALA A 339 -5.56 5.25 -1.17
C ALA A 339 -6.22 4.35 -0.11
N PHE A 340 -6.72 4.95 0.97
CA PHE A 340 -7.47 4.24 2.00
C PHE A 340 -8.88 3.90 1.50
N SER A 341 -9.38 2.73 1.89
CA SER A 341 -10.74 2.28 1.61
C SER A 341 -11.32 1.72 2.91
N ALA A 342 -12.49 2.21 3.31
CA ALA A 342 -13.15 1.74 4.53
C ALA A 342 -13.70 0.31 4.38
N ASP A 343 -13.92 -0.13 3.14
CA ASP A 343 -14.32 -1.48 2.74
C ASP A 343 -13.16 -2.47 2.55
N ASP A 344 -11.92 -2.04 2.75
CA ASP A 344 -10.69 -2.85 2.59
C ASP A 344 -9.68 -2.41 3.67
N LEU A 345 -10.01 -2.77 4.92
CA LEU A 345 -9.28 -2.38 6.13
C LEU A 345 -7.96 -3.14 6.26
N ASN A 346 -7.88 -4.38 5.77
CA ASN A 346 -6.63 -5.14 5.73
C ASN A 346 -5.76 -4.77 4.50
N GLY A 347 -6.33 -4.19 3.45
CA GLY A 347 -5.64 -3.72 2.25
C GLY A 347 -5.44 -4.77 1.16
N ASP A 348 -6.09 -5.93 1.26
CA ASP A 348 -5.97 -7.05 0.31
C ASP A 348 -6.80 -6.87 -0.97
N GLY A 349 -7.69 -5.87 -1.00
CA GLY A 349 -8.52 -5.54 -2.16
C GLY A 349 -9.88 -6.23 -2.18
N THR A 350 -10.26 -6.93 -1.12
CA THR A 350 -11.57 -7.55 -0.93
C THR A 350 -12.29 -6.95 0.29
N LEU A 351 -13.62 -6.91 0.22
CA LEU A 351 -14.48 -6.62 1.36
C LEU A 351 -14.94 -7.96 1.91
N ASP A 352 -14.43 -8.37 3.06
CA ASP A 352 -14.78 -9.67 3.65
C ASP A 352 -14.75 -9.68 5.19
N VAL A 353 -14.77 -10.88 5.76
CA VAL A 353 -14.82 -11.08 7.22
C VAL A 353 -13.51 -10.66 7.89
N GLU A 354 -12.38 -10.72 7.19
CA GLU A 354 -11.09 -10.33 7.75
C GLU A 354 -11.04 -8.82 8.06
N ASP A 355 -11.77 -8.00 7.32
CA ASP A 355 -11.91 -6.56 7.58
C ASP A 355 -12.61 -6.26 8.90
N ILE A 356 -13.79 -6.88 9.13
CA ILE A 356 -14.56 -6.65 10.35
C ILE A 356 -13.90 -7.32 11.55
N ASP A 357 -13.20 -8.44 11.36
CA ASP A 357 -12.39 -9.07 12.40
C ASP A 357 -11.21 -8.17 12.79
N LEU A 358 -10.53 -7.57 11.80
CA LEU A 358 -9.48 -6.59 12.03
C LEU A 358 -10.03 -5.38 12.81
N LEU A 359 -11.14 -4.80 12.37
CA LEU A 359 -11.77 -3.68 13.06
C LEU A 359 -12.14 -4.04 14.51
N SER A 360 -12.73 -5.23 14.72
CA SER A 360 -13.08 -5.72 16.05
C SER A 360 -11.85 -5.85 16.95
N ALA A 361 -10.73 -6.36 16.42
CA ALA A 361 -9.47 -6.42 17.15
C ALA A 361 -8.94 -5.02 17.52
N GLN A 362 -9.04 -4.03 16.62
CA GLN A 362 -8.60 -2.66 16.88
C GLN A 362 -9.43 -1.98 17.97
N VAL A 363 -10.75 -2.19 17.95
CA VAL A 363 -11.69 -1.71 18.98
C VAL A 363 -11.37 -2.32 20.35
N ARG A 364 -11.15 -3.64 20.42
CA ARG A 364 -10.75 -4.32 21.66
C ARG A 364 -9.42 -3.80 22.21
N GLN A 365 -8.46 -3.52 21.33
CA GLN A 365 -7.15 -2.97 21.69
C GLN A 365 -7.20 -1.48 22.07
N ARG A 366 -8.29 -0.77 21.80
CA ARG A 366 -8.42 0.69 21.99
C ARG A 366 -7.29 1.43 21.29
N THR A 367 -7.04 1.07 20.04
CA THR A 367 -6.03 1.72 19.22
C THR A 367 -6.30 3.23 19.10
N LEU A 368 -5.25 4.04 18.90
CA LEU A 368 -5.41 5.46 18.55
C LEU A 368 -5.15 5.69 17.05
N ASN A 369 -5.03 4.63 16.26
CA ASN A 369 -4.94 4.76 14.81
C ASN A 369 -6.34 5.01 14.24
N THR A 370 -6.69 6.28 14.08
CA THR A 370 -8.01 6.69 13.55
C THR A 370 -8.19 6.40 12.05
N ALA A 371 -7.33 5.60 11.44
CA ALA A 371 -7.69 4.95 10.20
C ALA A 371 -8.86 3.95 10.40
N TYR A 372 -9.02 3.43 11.62
CA TYR A 372 -10.12 2.54 12.01
C TYR A 372 -11.30 3.27 12.67
N ASP A 373 -11.18 4.58 12.88
CA ASP A 373 -12.29 5.46 13.23
C ASP A 373 -13.03 5.75 11.93
N LEU A 374 -14.14 5.08 11.66
CA LEU A 374 -14.85 5.10 10.39
C LEU A 374 -16.04 6.07 10.40
N ASP A 375 -16.52 6.47 11.58
CA ASP A 375 -17.58 7.47 11.71
C ASP A 375 -17.05 8.90 11.96
N ASP A 376 -15.71 9.06 12.01
CA ASP A 376 -14.96 10.30 12.16
C ASP A 376 -15.25 11.04 13.48
N ASP A 377 -15.52 10.30 14.56
CA ASP A 377 -15.74 10.86 15.90
C ASP A 377 -14.45 11.00 16.76
N GLN A 378 -13.31 10.61 16.18
CA GLN A 378 -11.96 10.61 16.77
C GLN A 378 -11.70 9.51 17.80
N ILE A 379 -12.59 8.52 17.90
CA ILE A 379 -12.47 7.38 18.80
C ILE A 379 -12.54 6.11 17.95
N VAL A 380 -11.79 5.07 18.33
CA VAL A 380 -11.93 3.74 17.72
C VAL A 380 -12.70 2.85 18.69
N ASP A 381 -14.00 2.67 18.46
CA ASP A 381 -14.90 1.91 19.34
C ASP A 381 -16.02 1.14 18.61
N ARG A 382 -17.08 0.76 19.35
CA ARG A 382 -18.18 -0.05 18.80
C ARG A 382 -19.02 0.71 17.76
N ASP A 383 -19.03 2.04 17.80
CA ASP A 383 -19.76 2.85 16.83
C ASP A 383 -19.11 2.77 15.42
N ASP A 384 -17.78 2.58 15.34
CA ASP A 384 -17.09 2.29 14.07
C ASP A 384 -17.49 0.95 13.46
N ARG A 385 -17.58 -0.10 14.30
CA ARG A 385 -18.06 -1.42 13.84
C ARG A 385 -19.47 -1.29 13.28
N ARG A 386 -20.33 -0.55 13.97
CA ARG A 386 -21.68 -0.28 13.52
C ARG A 386 -21.69 0.49 12.21
N PHE A 387 -20.84 1.50 12.07
CA PHE A 387 -20.71 2.25 10.83
C PHE A 387 -20.27 1.34 9.68
N TRP A 388 -19.26 0.49 9.91
CA TRP A 388 -18.77 -0.45 8.91
C TRP A 388 -19.88 -1.41 8.45
N VAL A 389 -20.53 -2.10 9.38
CA VAL A 389 -21.60 -3.07 9.07
C VAL A 389 -22.76 -2.39 8.33
N GLU A 390 -23.22 -1.23 8.82
CA GLU A 390 -24.43 -0.59 8.32
C GLU A 390 -24.23 0.23 7.04
N HIS A 391 -23.07 0.84 6.85
CA HIS A 391 -22.81 1.84 5.80
C HIS A 391 -21.73 1.43 4.80
N VAL A 392 -20.72 0.66 5.22
CA VAL A 392 -19.63 0.19 4.37
C VAL A 392 -20.01 -1.14 3.72
N ALA A 393 -20.07 -2.22 4.50
CA ALA A 393 -20.47 -3.55 4.06
C ALA A 393 -21.95 -3.61 3.65
N LYS A 394 -22.76 -2.70 4.20
CA LYS A 394 -24.21 -2.65 3.97
C LYS A 394 -24.83 -4.02 4.23
N THR A 395 -24.58 -4.55 5.42
CA THR A 395 -25.18 -5.78 5.93
C THR A 395 -25.74 -5.58 7.35
N TYR A 396 -26.10 -6.66 8.03
CA TYR A 396 -26.64 -6.68 9.38
C TYR A 396 -25.69 -7.40 10.33
N PHE A 397 -25.72 -7.00 11.61
CA PHE A 397 -25.21 -7.87 12.67
C PHE A 397 -26.00 -9.18 12.65
N GLY A 398 -25.29 -10.31 12.63
CA GLY A 398 -25.91 -11.62 12.42
C GLY A 398 -25.64 -12.26 11.05
N ASP A 399 -25.23 -11.49 10.05
CA ASP A 399 -24.88 -12.01 8.71
C ASP A 399 -23.45 -12.60 8.73
N ALA A 400 -23.33 -13.85 9.15
CA ALA A 400 -22.03 -14.51 9.37
C ALA A 400 -21.26 -14.76 8.06
N ASN A 401 -21.93 -14.80 6.91
CA ASN A 401 -21.29 -15.08 5.62
C ASN A 401 -21.13 -13.83 4.72
N LEU A 402 -21.55 -12.65 5.20
CA LEU A 402 -21.54 -11.37 4.50
C LEU A 402 -22.32 -11.38 3.17
N ASP A 403 -23.39 -12.17 3.06
CA ASP A 403 -24.23 -12.21 1.85
C ASP A 403 -25.23 -11.03 1.74
N GLY A 404 -25.20 -10.14 2.73
CA GLY A 404 -26.02 -8.94 2.84
C GLY A 404 -27.34 -9.17 3.59
N GLN A 405 -27.55 -10.37 4.14
CA GLN A 405 -28.77 -10.79 4.81
C GLN A 405 -28.47 -11.45 6.15
N PHE A 406 -29.26 -11.14 7.17
CA PHE A 406 -29.30 -11.93 8.38
C PHE A 406 -30.52 -12.84 8.35
N ASN A 407 -30.33 -14.15 8.25
CA ASN A 407 -31.41 -15.14 8.15
C ASN A 407 -31.05 -16.48 8.80
N SER A 408 -31.95 -17.46 8.71
CA SER A 408 -31.74 -18.78 9.31
C SER A 408 -30.49 -19.54 8.79
N SER A 409 -29.99 -19.23 7.59
CA SER A 409 -28.75 -19.80 7.06
C SER A 409 -27.54 -19.39 7.90
N ASP A 410 -27.48 -18.14 8.38
CA ASP A 410 -26.39 -17.64 9.22
C ASP A 410 -26.38 -18.32 10.59
N ILE A 411 -27.57 -18.44 11.20
CA ILE A 411 -27.73 -19.15 12.47
C ILE A 411 -27.27 -20.60 12.33
N VAL A 412 -27.63 -21.28 11.23
CA VAL A 412 -27.17 -22.64 10.96
C VAL A 412 -25.66 -22.67 10.74
N HIS A 413 -25.09 -21.70 10.02
CA HIS A 413 -23.65 -21.60 9.79
C HIS A 413 -22.87 -21.57 11.12
N VAL A 414 -23.15 -20.59 11.98
CA VAL A 414 -22.46 -20.44 13.27
C VAL A 414 -22.74 -21.62 14.22
N SER A 415 -23.93 -22.21 14.15
CA SER A 415 -24.28 -23.40 14.95
C SER A 415 -23.46 -24.65 14.58
N THR A 416 -22.89 -24.70 13.37
CA THR A 416 -22.02 -25.81 12.96
C THR A 416 -20.58 -25.67 13.44
N ILE A 417 -20.19 -24.50 13.95
CA ILE A 417 -18.79 -24.14 14.22
C ILE A 417 -18.31 -24.53 15.62
N ASN A 418 -19.20 -24.94 16.54
CA ASN A 418 -18.84 -25.43 17.90
C ASN A 418 -17.98 -24.44 18.73
N GLU A 419 -18.15 -23.14 18.52
CA GLU A 419 -17.55 -22.08 19.34
C GLU A 419 -18.58 -21.41 20.29
N TYR A 420 -19.86 -21.74 20.16
CA TYR A 420 -20.91 -21.19 21.03
C TYR A 420 -20.73 -21.64 22.48
N GLU A 421 -20.45 -20.68 23.38
CA GLU A 421 -20.30 -20.89 24.82
C GLU A 421 -19.34 -22.06 25.15
N ASP A 422 -18.25 -22.17 24.39
CA ASP A 422 -17.28 -23.28 24.51
C ASP A 422 -16.25 -23.08 25.65
N GLY A 423 -16.14 -21.84 26.14
CA GLY A 423 -15.22 -21.43 27.20
C GLY A 423 -13.77 -21.28 26.77
N ILE A 424 -13.49 -21.15 25.46
CA ILE A 424 -12.17 -20.89 24.90
C ILE A 424 -12.04 -19.39 24.60
N GLU A 425 -11.17 -18.72 25.36
CA GLU A 425 -11.03 -17.28 25.25
C GLU A 425 -10.48 -16.82 23.88
N ALA A 426 -11.12 -15.82 23.28
CA ALA A 426 -10.72 -15.09 22.08
C ALA A 426 -10.50 -15.97 20.84
N ASN A 427 -11.29 -17.04 20.67
CA ASN A 427 -11.23 -17.90 19.48
C ASN A 427 -12.28 -17.57 18.42
N SER A 428 -13.25 -16.71 18.72
CA SER A 428 -14.37 -16.43 17.83
C SER A 428 -14.10 -15.23 16.91
N THR A 429 -14.67 -15.29 15.71
CA THR A 429 -14.63 -14.24 14.68
C THR A 429 -16.04 -13.91 14.22
N TRP A 430 -16.20 -12.88 13.38
CA TRP A 430 -17.50 -12.53 12.80
C TRP A 430 -18.19 -13.73 12.15
N ALA A 431 -17.43 -14.51 11.38
CA ALA A 431 -17.93 -15.68 10.65
C ALA A 431 -18.33 -16.82 11.58
N THR A 432 -17.74 -16.89 12.77
CA THR A 432 -18.02 -17.95 13.75
C THR A 432 -19.03 -17.54 14.82
N GLY A 433 -19.36 -16.25 14.89
CA GLY A 433 -20.49 -15.72 15.67
C GLY A 433 -20.20 -14.53 16.58
N ASP A 434 -18.97 -14.00 16.61
CA ASP A 434 -18.57 -12.79 17.37
C ASP A 434 -19.14 -11.50 16.73
N TRP A 435 -20.46 -11.33 16.80
CA TRP A 435 -21.15 -10.18 16.20
C TRP A 435 -21.05 -8.93 17.07
N ASP A 436 -20.87 -9.09 18.39
CA ASP A 436 -20.68 -7.98 19.32
C ASP A 436 -19.22 -7.48 19.39
N GLY A 437 -18.27 -8.29 18.89
CA GLY A 437 -16.86 -7.96 18.71
C GLY A 437 -16.01 -8.12 19.97
N ASP A 438 -16.46 -8.84 20.99
CA ASP A 438 -15.71 -9.08 22.22
C ASP A 438 -14.72 -10.27 22.14
N GLY A 439 -14.78 -11.07 21.08
CA GLY A 439 -13.90 -12.20 20.80
C GLY A 439 -14.49 -13.56 21.18
N GLU A 440 -15.72 -13.60 21.68
CA GLU A 440 -16.43 -14.82 22.09
C GLU A 440 -17.73 -14.98 21.30
N PHE A 441 -18.10 -16.21 20.94
CA PHE A 441 -19.45 -16.49 20.47
C PHE A 441 -20.35 -16.92 21.63
N SER A 442 -21.20 -16.02 22.09
CA SER A 442 -22.04 -16.20 23.27
C SER A 442 -23.51 -15.89 23.02
N SER A 443 -24.33 -16.09 24.05
CA SER A 443 -25.70 -15.57 24.06
C SER A 443 -25.77 -14.04 23.93
N GLY A 444 -24.69 -13.33 24.27
CA GLY A 444 -24.54 -11.88 24.06
C GLY A 444 -24.63 -11.48 22.59
N ASP A 445 -24.00 -12.25 21.70
CA ASP A 445 -23.98 -11.99 20.26
C ASP A 445 -25.34 -12.12 19.61
N PHE A 446 -26.10 -13.16 19.99
CA PHE A 446 -27.48 -13.29 19.54
C PHE A 446 -28.32 -12.09 19.98
N VAL A 447 -28.21 -11.70 21.26
CA VAL A 447 -28.93 -10.52 21.77
C VAL A 447 -28.51 -9.28 20.99
N TYR A 448 -27.22 -9.10 20.75
CA TYR A 448 -26.69 -7.97 20.00
C TYR A 448 -27.23 -7.94 18.56
N ALA A 449 -27.10 -9.03 17.80
CA ALA A 449 -27.61 -9.12 16.44
C ALA A 449 -29.12 -8.86 16.36
N PHE A 450 -29.93 -9.49 17.21
CA PHE A 450 -31.39 -9.28 17.21
C PHE A 450 -31.80 -7.88 17.68
N MET A 451 -31.01 -7.22 18.54
CA MET A 451 -31.26 -5.82 18.93
C MET A 451 -31.04 -4.83 17.78
N HIS A 452 -30.20 -5.18 16.81
CA HIS A 452 -29.91 -4.36 15.62
C HIS A 452 -30.86 -4.63 14.43
N ASP A 453 -31.92 -5.44 14.62
CA ASP A 453 -32.93 -5.81 13.61
C ASP A 453 -32.32 -6.50 12.37
N GLY A 454 -33.13 -6.82 11.36
CA GLY A 454 -32.65 -7.37 10.07
C GLY A 454 -32.92 -8.85 9.84
N TYR A 455 -33.24 -9.62 10.89
CA TYR A 455 -33.50 -11.04 10.77
C TYR A 455 -34.70 -11.33 9.84
N GLU A 456 -34.45 -12.10 8.77
CA GLU A 456 -35.44 -12.47 7.75
C GLU A 456 -36.08 -11.26 7.03
N LEU A 457 -35.40 -10.11 6.99
CA LEU A 457 -35.84 -8.92 6.23
C LEU A 457 -35.32 -8.90 4.78
N GLY A 458 -34.44 -9.85 4.42
CA GLY A 458 -33.78 -9.89 3.12
C GLY A 458 -32.62 -8.90 3.00
N PRO A 459 -32.07 -8.69 1.78
CA PRO A 459 -30.82 -7.95 1.62
C PRO A 459 -30.94 -6.51 2.11
N ARG A 460 -29.96 -6.02 2.88
CA ARG A 460 -29.92 -4.62 3.29
C ARG A 460 -29.78 -3.74 2.05
N GLN A 461 -30.84 -3.01 1.73
CA GLN A 461 -30.83 -2.11 0.59
C GLN A 461 -29.94 -0.90 0.88
N SER A 462 -29.05 -0.57 -0.05
CA SER A 462 -28.46 0.77 -0.08
C SER A 462 -29.61 1.79 -0.15
N ARG A 463 -29.62 2.80 0.73
CA ARG A 463 -30.57 3.94 0.61
C ARG A 463 -30.22 4.79 -0.62
N ILE A 464 -30.41 4.25 -1.80
CA ILE A 464 -30.92 5.01 -2.93
C ILE A 464 -32.30 4.43 -3.18
N ALA A 465 -33.26 4.84 -2.35
CA ALA A 465 -34.62 4.84 -2.82
C ALA A 465 -34.61 5.78 -4.03
N ALA A 466 -34.61 5.21 -5.23
CA ALA A 466 -35.15 5.87 -6.39
C ALA A 466 -36.58 6.25 -6.00
N VAL A 467 -36.75 7.46 -5.47
CA VAL A 467 -38.05 8.13 -5.44
C VAL A 467 -38.50 8.04 -6.90
N PRO A 468 -39.62 7.39 -7.23
CA PRO A 468 -40.19 7.54 -8.54
C PRO A 468 -40.49 9.02 -8.65
N GLU A 469 -39.68 9.76 -9.39
CA GLU A 469 -40.01 11.14 -9.69
C GLU A 469 -41.43 11.11 -10.28
N PRO A 470 -42.36 11.93 -9.75
CA PRO A 470 -43.65 12.05 -10.41
C PRO A 470 -43.35 12.50 -11.83
N SER A 471 -43.67 11.64 -12.80
CA SER A 471 -43.38 11.83 -14.21
C SER A 471 -43.56 13.30 -14.60
N CYS A 472 -42.46 14.01 -14.82
CA CYS A 472 -42.46 15.39 -15.33
C CYS A 472 -43.11 15.50 -16.74
N GLY A 473 -43.60 14.38 -17.31
CA GLY A 473 -44.35 14.32 -18.55
C GLY A 473 -45.82 14.80 -18.47
N ILE A 474 -46.41 15.04 -17.29
CA ILE A 474 -47.82 15.48 -17.21
C ILE A 474 -47.97 17.02 -17.12
N ILE A 475 -46.94 17.76 -16.69
CA ILE A 475 -47.02 19.23 -16.58
C ILE A 475 -46.78 19.93 -17.93
N VAL A 476 -46.10 19.30 -18.89
CA VAL A 476 -45.89 19.88 -20.24
C VAL A 476 -47.14 19.76 -21.14
N LEU A 477 -48.02 18.77 -20.90
CA LEU A 477 -49.26 18.60 -21.67
C LEU A 477 -50.38 19.57 -21.24
N LEU A 478 -50.35 20.10 -20.01
CA LEU A 478 -51.33 21.09 -19.54
C LEU A 478 -51.01 22.52 -20.00
N ILE A 479 -49.75 22.84 -20.32
CA ILE A 479 -49.36 24.17 -20.83
C ILE A 479 -49.67 24.30 -22.34
N PHE A 480 -49.59 23.21 -23.11
CA PHE A 480 -49.97 23.22 -24.54
C PHE A 480 -51.49 23.25 -24.78
N ALA A 481 -52.31 22.70 -23.87
CA ALA A 481 -53.77 22.74 -23.99
C ALA A 481 -54.38 24.13 -23.70
N VAL A 482 -53.69 24.99 -22.94
CA VAL A 482 -54.14 26.36 -22.65
C VAL A 482 -53.67 27.36 -23.71
N ALA A 483 -52.55 27.10 -24.39
CA ALA A 483 -52.05 27.95 -25.48
C ALA A 483 -52.78 27.78 -26.83
N LEU A 484 -53.50 26.66 -27.05
CA LEU A 484 -54.28 26.41 -28.27
C LEU A 484 -55.74 26.87 -28.21
N ARG A 485 -56.22 27.40 -27.07
CA ARG A 485 -57.58 27.98 -26.94
C ARG A 485 -57.64 29.49 -27.12
N SER A 486 -56.51 30.18 -27.26
CA SER A 486 -56.46 31.66 -27.39
C SER A 486 -56.18 32.16 -28.82
N SER A 487 -56.05 31.27 -29.83
CA SER A 487 -55.76 31.65 -31.23
C SER A 487 -56.94 31.55 -32.20
N PHE A 488 -58.17 31.29 -31.74
CA PHE A 488 -59.37 31.22 -32.59
C PHE A 488 -60.49 32.19 -32.15
N VAL A 489 -60.17 33.47 -31.96
CA VAL A 489 -61.15 34.58 -32.10
C VAL A 489 -60.43 35.79 -32.70
N ARG A 490 -60.43 35.89 -34.04
CA ARG A 490 -60.41 37.15 -34.83
C ARG A 490 -60.37 36.82 -36.34
N LYS A 491 -61.54 36.60 -36.92
CA LYS A 491 -62.10 37.35 -38.06
C LYS A 491 -63.54 36.93 -38.29
#